data_AF-A0A9E3D231-F1
#
_entry.id   AF-A0A9E3D231-F1
#
_cell.length_a   1.000
_cell.length_b   1.000
_cell.length_c   1.000
_cell.angle_alpha   90.00
_cell.angle_beta   90.00
_cell.angle_gamma   90.00
#
_symmetry.space_group_name_H-M   'P 1'
#
loop_
_entity.id
_entity.type
_entity.pdbx_description
1 polymer ?
#
loop_
_entity_poly.entity_id
_entity_poly.type
_entity_poly.pdbx_seq_one_letter_code
_entity_poly.pdbx_strand_id
1 'polypeptide(L)'
;MGSRSALPRLLSGRLPFFYGWVILGCLCCAGFSRQGPAVATLSIFVEPLTREFGWSRAALSGAVSLGGVLAALTSPLIGPLVDQYGSRAALSLAVLVTAAAMMLLSLTQSLLVFYLLFCVARMVWAGPFELAIYGALNNWFVARRAFATSIATVAQMAGLVAMPLIAQLAMQHSGWRF
;
A
#
# COMPACT_ATOMS: atom_id res chain seq x y z
N MET A 1 -8.45 32.22 3.82
CA MET A 1 -7.44 31.81 2.82
C MET A 1 -6.05 32.16 3.36
N GLY A 2 -5.44 31.28 4.15
CA GLY A 2 -4.13 31.52 4.76
C GLY A 2 -3.62 30.24 5.40
N SER A 3 -2.31 30.01 5.35
CA SER A 3 -1.60 28.88 5.99
C SER A 3 -1.56 27.52 5.27
N ARG A 4 -1.14 27.46 3.99
CA ARG A 4 -0.78 26.17 3.34
C ARG A 4 0.69 26.04 2.85
N SER A 5 1.60 26.97 3.14
CA SER A 5 2.92 26.99 2.48
C SER A 5 4.15 27.30 3.35
N ALA A 6 4.11 27.11 4.68
CA ALA A 6 5.27 27.38 5.54
C ALA A 6 6.31 26.23 5.56
N LEU A 7 5.86 24.97 5.52
CA LEU A 7 6.73 23.80 5.66
C LEU A 7 7.78 23.63 4.54
N PRO A 8 7.49 23.91 3.25
CA PRO A 8 8.50 23.77 2.19
C PRO A 8 9.67 24.76 2.34
N ARG A 9 9.39 25.99 2.82
CA ARG A 9 10.41 27.06 2.96
C ARG A 9 11.32 26.88 4.16
N LEU A 10 10.80 26.31 5.25
CA LEU A 10 11.59 26.05 6.46
C LEU A 10 12.62 24.92 6.25
N LEU A 11 12.29 23.94 5.40
CA LEU A 11 13.17 22.79 5.11
C LEU A 11 14.12 23.05 3.94
N SER A 12 13.77 23.93 2.99
CA SER A 12 14.65 24.27 1.86
C SER A 12 15.92 25.03 2.25
N GLY A 13 15.97 25.63 3.45
CA GLY A 13 17.13 26.40 3.92
C GLY A 13 18.24 25.58 4.59
N ARG A 14 18.06 24.26 4.81
CA ARG A 14 18.99 23.45 5.63
C ARG A 14 19.63 22.24 4.94
N LEU A 15 19.30 21.96 3.67
CA LEU A 15 19.85 20.83 2.92
C LEU A 15 20.44 21.28 1.57
N PRO A 16 21.60 20.76 1.15
CA PRO A 16 22.24 21.13 -0.12
C PRO A 16 21.52 20.57 -1.36
N PHE A 17 20.41 19.84 -1.19
CA PHE A 17 19.64 19.20 -2.25
C PHE A 17 18.13 19.44 -2.08
N PHE A 18 17.38 19.34 -3.18
CA PHE A 18 15.93 19.51 -3.19
C PHE A 18 15.24 18.40 -2.39
N TYR A 19 14.62 18.75 -1.25
CA TYR A 19 13.96 17.81 -0.33
C TYR A 19 12.86 16.94 -0.98
N GLY A 20 12.29 17.38 -2.11
CA GLY A 20 11.33 16.59 -2.87
C GLY A 20 11.86 15.22 -3.33
N TRP A 21 13.18 15.06 -3.50
CA TRP A 21 13.78 13.75 -3.83
C TRP A 21 13.69 12.75 -2.68
N VAL A 22 13.79 13.20 -1.42
CA VAL A 22 13.60 12.34 -0.24
C VAL A 22 12.15 11.88 -0.17
N ILE A 23 11.22 12.81 -0.41
CA ILE A 23 9.79 12.50 -0.46
C ILE A 23 9.50 11.50 -1.58
N LEU A 24 10.06 11.70 -2.77
CA LEU A 24 9.94 10.73 -3.86
C LEU A 24 10.42 9.34 -3.43
N GLY A 25 11.57 9.24 -2.76
CA GLY A 25 12.06 7.98 -2.18
C GLY A 25 11.06 7.32 -1.23
N CYS A 26 10.52 8.07 -0.27
CA CYS A 26 9.49 7.57 0.65
C CYS A 26 8.22 7.11 -0.08
N LEU A 27 7.77 7.85 -1.10
CA LEU A 27 6.61 7.50 -1.90
C LEU A 27 6.85 6.25 -2.75
N CYS A 28 8.07 6.06 -3.27
CA CYS A 28 8.47 4.84 -3.96
C CYS A 28 8.42 3.63 -3.01
N CYS A 29 8.94 3.75 -1.78
CA CYS A 29 8.85 2.69 -0.77
C CYS A 29 7.40 2.38 -0.40
N ALA A 30 6.57 3.40 -0.20
CA ALA A 30 5.15 3.24 0.09
C ALA A 30 4.42 2.56 -1.08
N GLY A 31 4.69 2.99 -2.32
CA GLY A 31 4.14 2.40 -3.54
C GLY A 31 4.59 0.95 -3.77
N PHE A 32 5.82 0.61 -3.42
CA PHE A 32 6.32 -0.76 -3.45
C PHE A 32 5.59 -1.64 -2.41
N SER A 33 5.50 -1.16 -1.16
CA SER A 33 4.81 -1.85 -0.07
C SER A 33 3.32 -2.07 -0.34
N ARG A 34 2.67 -1.13 -1.05
CA ARG A 34 1.29 -1.24 -1.51
C ARG A 34 0.99 -2.55 -2.25
N GLN A 35 1.99 -3.15 -2.89
CA GLN A 35 1.82 -4.39 -3.66
C GLN A 35 1.89 -5.67 -2.81
N GLY A 36 2.15 -5.57 -1.51
CA GLY A 36 2.12 -6.73 -0.60
C GLY A 36 0.78 -7.48 -0.63
N PRO A 37 -0.36 -6.83 -0.37
CA PRO A 37 -1.69 -7.44 -0.43
C PRO A 37 -2.22 -7.67 -1.86
N ALA A 38 -1.37 -7.64 -2.88
CA ALA A 38 -1.79 -7.84 -4.25
C ALA A 38 -2.27 -9.28 -4.49
N VAL A 39 -3.17 -9.42 -5.46
CA VAL A 39 -3.69 -10.74 -5.89
C VAL A 39 -2.56 -11.67 -6.33
N ALA A 40 -1.54 -11.11 -7.00
CA ALA A 40 -0.35 -11.85 -7.42
C ALA A 40 0.39 -12.46 -6.23
N THR A 41 0.59 -11.70 -5.15
CA THR A 41 1.24 -12.19 -3.93
C THR A 41 0.38 -13.28 -3.27
N LEU A 42 -0.93 -13.05 -3.14
CA LEU A 42 -1.84 -14.03 -2.54
C LEU A 42 -1.82 -15.38 -3.28
N SER A 43 -1.72 -15.38 -4.61
CA SER A 43 -1.72 -16.63 -5.40
C SER A 43 -0.62 -17.61 -4.98
N ILE A 44 0.50 -17.13 -4.44
CA ILE A 44 1.57 -17.96 -3.92
C ILE A 44 1.17 -18.56 -2.56
N PHE A 45 0.46 -17.81 -1.72
CA PHE A 45 -0.02 -18.27 -0.41
C PHE A 45 -1.24 -19.21 -0.49
N VAL A 46 -1.94 -19.28 -1.62
CA VAL A 46 -3.14 -20.12 -1.77
C VAL A 46 -2.84 -21.60 -1.48
N GLU A 47 -1.77 -22.14 -2.05
CA GLU A 47 -1.39 -23.53 -1.87
C GLU A 47 -1.05 -23.88 -0.40
N PRO A 48 -0.13 -23.17 0.30
CA PRO A 48 0.17 -23.47 1.70
C PRO A 48 -1.02 -23.26 2.64
N LEU A 49 -1.85 -22.22 2.43
CA LEU A 49 -3.06 -22.00 3.23
C LEU A 49 -4.09 -23.11 3.05
N THR A 50 -4.24 -23.62 1.83
CA THR A 50 -5.12 -24.76 1.53
C THR A 50 -4.62 -26.02 2.22
N ARG A 51 -3.30 -26.26 2.24
CA ARG A 51 -2.70 -27.45 2.87
C ARG A 51 -2.76 -27.41 4.40
N GLU A 52 -2.52 -26.25 5.02
CA GLU A 52 -2.51 -26.13 6.48
C GLU A 52 -3.92 -26.05 7.08
N PHE A 53 -4.82 -25.26 6.48
CA PHE A 53 -6.15 -25.01 7.05
C PHE A 53 -7.29 -25.75 6.34
N GLY A 54 -7.01 -26.43 5.22
CA GLY A 54 -8.03 -27.10 4.42
C GLY A 54 -9.00 -26.16 3.70
N TRP A 55 -8.70 -24.86 3.63
CA TRP A 55 -9.58 -23.88 3.00
C TRP A 55 -9.63 -24.07 1.49
N SER A 56 -10.82 -23.95 0.90
CA SER A 56 -10.95 -24.06 -0.55
C SER A 56 -10.36 -22.84 -1.27
N ARG A 57 -9.80 -23.06 -2.46
CA ARG A 57 -9.34 -21.97 -3.34
C ARG A 57 -10.47 -20.96 -3.64
N ALA A 58 -11.71 -21.44 -3.72
CA ALA A 58 -12.89 -20.60 -3.92
C ALA A 58 -13.14 -19.65 -2.73
N ALA A 59 -12.95 -20.12 -1.48
CA ALA A 59 -13.06 -19.27 -0.30
C ALA A 59 -11.97 -18.18 -0.28
N LEU A 60 -10.73 -18.53 -0.58
CA LEU A 60 -9.64 -17.54 -0.65
C LEU A 60 -9.88 -16.49 -1.74
N SER A 61 -10.31 -16.91 -2.93
CA SER A 61 -10.71 -15.99 -4.01
C SER A 61 -11.93 -15.14 -3.63
N GLY A 62 -12.85 -15.67 -2.84
CA GLY A 62 -13.99 -14.95 -2.28
C GLY A 62 -13.56 -13.76 -1.41
N ALA A 63 -12.51 -13.93 -0.60
CA ALA A 63 -11.93 -12.84 0.19
C ALA A 63 -11.38 -11.70 -0.69
N VAL A 64 -10.73 -12.06 -1.81
CA VAL A 64 -10.22 -11.07 -2.77
C VAL A 64 -11.34 -10.29 -3.43
N SER A 65 -12.38 -11.00 -3.90
CA SER A 65 -13.54 -10.39 -4.54
C SER A 65 -14.28 -9.47 -3.58
N LEU A 66 -14.54 -9.92 -2.35
CA LEU A 66 -15.20 -9.11 -1.33
C LEU A 66 -14.36 -7.87 -0.98
N GLY A 67 -13.05 -8.05 -0.76
CA GLY A 67 -12.13 -6.94 -0.51
C GLY A 67 -12.08 -5.95 -1.67
N GLY A 68 -12.17 -6.42 -2.92
CA GLY A 68 -12.26 -5.58 -4.11
C GLY A 68 -13.55 -4.76 -4.17
N VAL A 69 -14.70 -5.38 -3.90
CA VAL A 69 -16.01 -4.69 -3.85
C VAL A 69 -16.04 -3.67 -2.71
N LEU A 70 -15.60 -4.05 -1.52
CA LEU A 70 -15.52 -3.13 -0.38
C LEU A 70 -14.56 -1.97 -0.65
N ALA A 71 -13.41 -2.23 -1.26
CA ALA A 71 -12.48 -1.18 -1.67
C ALA A 71 -13.10 -0.22 -2.70
N ALA A 72 -13.84 -0.74 -3.68
CA ALA A 72 -14.55 0.08 -4.67
C ALA A 72 -15.67 0.92 -4.05
N LEU A 73 -16.41 0.36 -3.08
CA LEU A 73 -17.48 1.08 -2.38
C LEU A 73 -16.92 2.14 -1.44
N THR A 74 -15.78 1.88 -0.80
CA THR A 74 -15.18 2.80 0.17
C THR A 74 -14.26 3.84 -0.44
N SER A 75 -13.78 3.65 -1.67
CA SER A 75 -12.94 4.65 -2.36
C SER A 75 -13.56 6.06 -2.46
N PRO A 76 -14.86 6.26 -2.81
CA PRO A 76 -15.46 7.59 -2.83
C PRO A 76 -15.63 8.21 -1.43
N LEU A 77 -15.76 7.39 -0.38
CA LEU A 77 -15.89 7.88 1.00
C LEU A 77 -14.54 8.30 1.58
N ILE A 78 -13.49 7.54 1.27
CA ILE A 78 -12.15 7.78 1.82
C ILE A 78 -11.47 8.97 1.12
N GLY A 79 -11.75 9.23 -0.16
CA GLY A 79 -11.16 10.34 -0.90
C GLY A 79 -11.30 11.71 -0.20
N PRO A 80 -12.53 12.16 0.13
CA PRO A 80 -12.75 13.42 0.85
C PRO A 80 -12.10 13.46 2.23
N LEU A 81 -12.06 12.32 2.95
CA LEU A 81 -11.36 12.24 4.24
C LEU A 81 -9.85 12.48 4.06
N VAL A 82 -9.23 11.86 3.05
CA VAL A 82 -7.80 12.04 2.75
C VAL A 82 -7.50 13.50 2.40
N ASP A 83 -8.39 14.15 1.63
CA ASP A 83 -8.25 15.55 1.24
C ASP A 83 -8.39 16.52 2.44
N GLN A 84 -9.20 16.17 3.44
CA GLN A 84 -9.41 16.98 4.66
C GLN A 84 -8.27 16.84 5.68
N TYR A 85 -7.83 15.61 5.98
CA TYR A 85 -6.80 15.34 6.99
C TYR A 85 -5.36 15.49 6.45
N GLY A 86 -5.22 15.65 5.13
CA GLY A 86 -3.94 15.87 4.46
C GLY A 86 -3.22 14.58 4.08
N SER A 87 -2.57 14.61 2.92
CA SER A 87 -1.92 13.44 2.29
C SER A 87 -0.87 12.76 3.17
N ARG A 88 -0.13 13.52 3.99
CA ARG A 88 0.92 12.96 4.87
C ARG A 88 0.37 12.07 5.98
N ALA A 89 -0.67 12.52 6.68
CA ALA A 89 -1.26 11.77 7.78
C ALA A 89 -1.99 10.53 7.25
N ALA A 90 -2.73 10.70 6.15
CA ALA A 90 -3.42 9.60 5.47
C ALA A 90 -2.46 8.51 5.00
N LEU A 91 -1.34 8.86 4.36
CA LEU A 91 -0.36 7.87 3.89
C LEU A 91 0.29 7.12 5.05
N SER A 92 0.64 7.83 6.14
CA SER A 92 1.27 7.21 7.31
C SER A 92 0.32 6.21 7.97
N LEU A 93 -0.94 6.59 8.16
CA LEU A 93 -1.96 5.72 8.73
C LEU A 93 -2.25 4.52 7.81
N ALA A 94 -2.32 4.74 6.50
CA ALA A 94 -2.49 3.68 5.52
C ALA A 94 -1.38 2.64 5.59
N VAL A 95 -0.11 3.08 5.57
CA VAL A 95 1.05 2.19 5.69
C VAL A 95 1.02 1.40 7.00
N LEU A 96 0.71 2.05 8.13
CA LEU A 96 0.64 1.40 9.43
C LEU A 96 -0.48 0.36 9.50
N VAL A 97 -1.68 0.71 9.00
CA VAL A 97 -2.83 -0.21 8.97
C VAL A 97 -2.54 -1.41 8.07
N THR A 98 -1.95 -1.19 6.89
CA THR A 98 -1.57 -2.29 5.99
C THR A 98 -0.48 -3.16 6.60
N ALA A 99 0.55 -2.59 7.21
CA ALA A 99 1.60 -3.34 7.89
C ALA A 99 1.05 -4.18 9.04
N ALA A 100 0.21 -3.59 9.90
CA ALA A 100 -0.43 -4.29 11.00
C ALA A 100 -1.35 -5.42 10.49
N ALA A 101 -2.16 -5.15 9.46
CA ALA A 101 -3.05 -6.15 8.88
C ALA A 101 -2.28 -7.34 8.30
N MET A 102 -1.15 -7.10 7.62
CA MET A 102 -0.29 -8.17 7.09
C MET A 102 0.38 -8.98 8.20
N MET A 103 0.90 -8.34 9.24
CA MET A 103 1.46 -9.03 10.40
C MET A 103 0.42 -9.89 11.12
N LEU A 104 -0.81 -9.38 11.29
CA LEU A 104 -1.92 -10.12 11.88
C LEU A 104 -2.39 -11.28 10.98
N LEU A 105 -2.26 -11.14 9.66
CA LEU A 105 -2.61 -12.20 8.71
C LEU A 105 -1.65 -13.39 8.81
N SER A 106 -0.36 -13.14 9.06
CA SER A 106 0.65 -14.16 9.30
C SER A 106 0.33 -15.03 10.53
N LEU A 107 -0.34 -14.46 11.55
CA LEU A 107 -0.70 -15.15 12.78
C LEU A 107 -2.12 -15.76 12.76
N THR A 108 -2.86 -15.55 11.68
CA THR A 108 -4.27 -15.92 11.60
C THR A 108 -4.46 -17.41 11.35
N GLN A 109 -5.43 -18.00 12.08
CA GLN A 109 -5.86 -19.40 11.91
C GLN A 109 -7.35 -19.53 11.52
N SER A 110 -8.07 -18.40 11.42
CA SER A 110 -9.49 -18.36 11.12
C SER A 110 -9.76 -17.70 9.77
N LEU A 111 -10.58 -18.34 8.95
CA LEU A 111 -10.97 -17.82 7.64
C LEU A 111 -11.70 -16.47 7.76
N LEU A 112 -12.48 -16.27 8.82
CA LEU A 112 -13.22 -15.02 9.03
C LEU A 112 -12.27 -13.86 9.34
N VAL A 113 -11.27 -14.10 10.20
CA VAL A 113 -10.23 -13.12 10.51
C VAL A 113 -9.39 -12.81 9.26
N PHE A 114 -9.08 -13.83 8.45
CA PHE A 114 -8.42 -13.66 7.16
C PHE A 114 -9.22 -12.74 6.24
N TYR A 115 -10.52 -12.97 6.10
CA TYR A 115 -11.41 -12.10 5.30
C TYR A 115 -11.39 -10.66 5.79
N LEU A 116 -11.54 -10.43 7.09
CA LEU A 116 -11.55 -9.07 7.66
C LEU A 116 -10.24 -8.34 7.41
N LEU A 117 -9.10 -8.95 7.76
CA LEU A 117 -7.78 -8.36 7.60
C LEU A 117 -7.42 -8.11 6.13
N PHE A 118 -7.75 -9.08 5.26
CA PHE A 118 -7.50 -8.94 3.82
C PHE A 118 -8.38 -7.85 3.20
N CYS A 119 -9.65 -7.75 3.59
CA CYS A 119 -10.54 -6.68 3.15
C CYS A 119 -10.04 -5.31 3.61
N VAL A 120 -9.63 -5.17 4.88
CA VAL A 120 -9.06 -3.92 5.40
C VAL A 120 -7.80 -3.53 4.61
N ALA A 121 -6.88 -4.47 4.40
CA ALA A 121 -5.68 -4.21 3.60
C ALA A 121 -6.01 -3.79 2.16
N ARG A 122 -7.05 -4.38 1.54
CA ARG A 122 -7.51 -4.04 0.19
C ARG A 122 -8.23 -2.70 0.12
N MET A 123 -8.98 -2.31 1.13
CA MET A 123 -9.66 -1.01 1.18
C MET A 123 -8.65 0.14 1.21
N VAL A 124 -7.56 -0.03 1.96
CA VAL A 124 -6.47 0.97 2.02
C VAL A 124 -5.74 1.10 0.68
N TRP A 125 -5.71 0.03 -0.13
CA TRP A 125 -5.05 0.01 -1.44
C TRP A 125 -5.67 0.97 -2.48
N ALA A 126 -6.99 1.14 -2.45
CA ALA A 126 -7.77 1.83 -3.48
C ALA A 126 -8.02 3.33 -3.23
N GLY A 127 -7.73 3.85 -2.03
CA GLY A 127 -7.97 5.25 -1.69
C GLY A 127 -6.71 5.98 -1.25
N PRO A 128 -6.30 5.85 0.02
CA PRO A 128 -5.24 6.68 0.60
C PRO A 128 -3.90 6.60 -0.12
N PHE A 129 -3.48 5.40 -0.55
CA PHE A 129 -2.19 5.24 -1.22
C PHE A 129 -2.14 6.01 -2.53
N GLU A 130 -3.15 5.85 -3.37
CA GLU A 130 -3.13 6.43 -4.72
C GLU A 130 -3.24 7.96 -4.66
N LEU A 131 -4.20 8.46 -3.89
CA LEU A 131 -4.42 9.90 -3.72
C LEU A 131 -3.24 10.57 -3.00
N ALA A 132 -2.68 9.96 -1.96
CA ALA A 132 -1.59 10.57 -1.22
C ALA A 132 -0.27 10.54 -1.99
N ILE A 133 0.04 9.47 -2.73
CA ILE A 133 1.27 9.40 -3.55
C ILE A 133 1.22 10.47 -4.63
N TYR A 134 0.17 10.52 -5.45
CA TYR A 134 0.11 11.49 -6.55
C TYR A 134 -0.13 12.92 -6.06
N GLY A 135 -0.91 13.10 -4.98
CA GLY A 135 -1.10 14.41 -4.34
C GLY A 135 0.20 14.97 -3.77
N ALA A 136 1.03 14.15 -3.11
CA ALA A 136 2.33 14.57 -2.61
C ALA A 136 3.32 14.89 -3.76
N LEU A 137 3.34 14.08 -4.83
CA LEU A 137 4.17 14.35 -6.01
C LEU A 137 3.80 15.68 -6.66
N ASN A 138 2.52 15.94 -6.88
CA ASN A 138 2.05 17.18 -7.49
C ASN A 138 2.37 18.42 -6.64
N ASN A 139 2.37 18.28 -5.31
CA ASN A 139 2.70 19.38 -4.39
C ASN A 139 4.20 19.74 -4.38
N TRP A 140 5.08 18.76 -4.58
CA TRP A 140 6.54 18.97 -4.54
C TRP A 140 7.16 19.16 -5.92
N PHE A 141 6.67 18.48 -6.95
CA PHE A 141 7.22 18.56 -8.30
C PHE A 141 6.23 19.25 -9.24
N VAL A 142 6.48 20.53 -9.55
CA VAL A 142 5.67 21.28 -10.53
C VAL A 142 6.26 21.13 -11.93
N ALA A 143 7.54 21.48 -12.12
CA ALA A 143 8.21 21.43 -13.42
C ALA A 143 8.52 20.00 -13.91
N ARG A 144 8.81 19.07 -12.98
CA ARG A 144 9.19 17.68 -13.29
C ARG A 144 8.15 16.65 -12.83
N ARG A 145 6.88 17.04 -12.74
CA ARG A 145 5.79 16.19 -12.24
C ARG A 145 5.72 14.84 -12.95
N ALA A 146 5.79 14.83 -14.28
CA ALA A 146 5.67 13.61 -15.08
C ALA A 146 6.83 12.64 -14.83
N PHE A 147 8.05 13.18 -14.66
CA PHE A 147 9.23 12.40 -14.36
C PHE A 147 9.21 11.81 -12.94
N ALA A 148 8.79 12.59 -11.94
CA ALA A 148 8.65 12.09 -10.58
C ALA A 148 7.55 11.02 -10.50
N THR A 149 6.43 11.23 -11.19
CA THR A 149 5.36 10.25 -11.34
C THR A 149 5.82 8.97 -12.01
N SER A 150 6.58 9.04 -13.10
CA SER A 150 7.06 7.84 -13.78
C SER A 150 8.00 7.01 -12.89
N ILE A 151 8.89 7.65 -12.12
CA ILE A 151 9.75 6.94 -11.14
C ILE A 151 8.89 6.23 -10.09
N ALA A 152 7.90 6.92 -9.51
CA ALA A 152 7.01 6.33 -8.51
C ALA A 152 6.19 5.16 -9.08
N THR A 153 5.75 5.26 -10.34
CA THR A 153 5.05 4.17 -11.03
C THR A 153 5.98 2.98 -11.28
N VAL A 154 7.23 3.22 -11.71
CA VAL A 154 8.22 2.16 -11.87
C VAL A 154 8.46 1.43 -10.56
N ALA A 155 8.58 2.15 -9.43
CA ALA A 155 8.71 1.54 -8.11
C ALA A 155 7.48 0.68 -7.73
N GLN A 156 6.27 1.14 -8.05
CA GLN A 156 5.04 0.36 -7.84
C GLN A 156 4.98 -0.91 -8.71
N MET A 157 5.38 -0.82 -9.99
CA MET A 157 5.39 -1.97 -10.88
C MET A 157 6.51 -2.95 -10.51
N ALA A 158 7.67 -2.45 -10.10
CA ALA A 158 8.73 -3.28 -9.52
C ALA A 158 8.22 -4.03 -8.29
N GLY A 159 7.46 -3.38 -7.40
CA GLY A 159 6.82 -4.04 -6.27
C GLY A 159 5.84 -5.14 -6.66
N LEU A 160 5.10 -4.96 -7.75
CA LEU A 160 4.14 -5.96 -8.23
C LEU A 160 4.83 -7.26 -8.65
N VAL A 161 6.02 -7.15 -9.24
CA VAL A 161 6.81 -8.31 -9.69
C VAL A 161 7.68 -8.86 -8.54
N ALA A 162 8.25 -7.99 -7.74
CA ALA A 162 9.16 -8.37 -6.66
C ALA A 162 8.43 -9.01 -5.46
N MET A 163 7.24 -8.53 -5.07
CA MET A 163 6.53 -9.06 -3.89
C MET A 163 6.22 -10.55 -4.00
N PRO A 164 5.68 -11.07 -5.13
CA PRO A 164 5.51 -12.50 -5.30
C PRO A 164 6.84 -13.28 -5.22
N LEU A 165 7.92 -12.77 -5.83
CA LEU A 165 9.23 -13.42 -5.77
C LEU A 165 9.79 -13.45 -4.34
N ILE A 166 9.66 -12.34 -3.60
CA ILE A 166 10.04 -12.25 -2.19
C ILE A 166 9.24 -13.24 -1.36
N ALA A 167 7.92 -13.32 -1.57
CA ALA A 167 7.07 -14.30 -0.89
C ALA A 167 7.48 -15.74 -1.20
N GLN A 168 7.82 -16.04 -2.45
CA GLN A 168 8.29 -17.37 -2.85
C GLN A 168 9.62 -17.74 -2.19
N LEU A 169 10.58 -16.81 -2.15
CA LEU A 169 11.87 -17.01 -1.48
C LEU A 169 11.70 -17.17 0.03
N ALA A 170 10.85 -16.34 0.65
CA ALA A 170 10.52 -16.45 2.07
C ALA A 170 9.90 -17.82 2.39
N MET A 171 9.02 -18.34 1.54
CA MET A 171 8.44 -19.68 1.70
C MET A 171 9.48 -20.80 1.66
N GLN A 172 10.53 -20.68 0.85
CA GLN A 172 11.57 -21.70 0.74
C GLN A 172 12.46 -21.79 1.99
N HIS A 173 12.63 -20.69 2.72
CA HIS A 173 13.56 -20.61 3.86
C HIS A 173 12.86 -20.58 5.23
N SER A 174 11.75 -19.86 5.35
CA SER A 174 11.13 -19.48 6.64
C SER A 174 9.71 -20.03 6.81
N GLY A 175 9.12 -20.60 5.75
CA GLY A 175 7.71 -21.01 5.70
C GLY A 175 6.77 -19.82 5.46
N TRP A 176 5.50 -20.07 5.18
CA TRP A 176 4.55 -19.05 4.73
C TRP A 176 4.16 -18.03 5.82
N ARG A 177 4.45 -18.30 7.08
CA ARG A 177 4.11 -17.40 8.19
C ARG A 177 5.07 -16.22 8.33
N PHE A 178 6.28 -16.27 7.77
CA PHE A 178 7.33 -15.26 7.98
C PHE A 178 7.80 -14.65 6.66
#